data_AF-A0A0F9WVB2-F1
#
_entry.id   AF-A0A0F9WVB2-F1
#
_cell.length_a   1.000
_cell.length_b   1.000
_cell.length_c   1.000
_cell.angle_alpha   90.00
_cell.angle_beta   90.00
_cell.angle_gamma   90.00
#
_symmetry.space_group_name_H-M   'P 1'
#
loop_
_entity.id
_entity.type
_entity.pdbx_description
1 polymer ?
#
loop_
_entity_poly.entity_id
_entity_poly.type
_entity_poly.pdbx_seq_one_letter_code
_entity_poly.pdbx_strand_id
1 'polypeptide(L)'
;MSNLDNRVLNVIKKSSLFSLVQSLSEEDIITNLAIKVEDILSKSDKSFNDKQDDLSDFILDYLESYNIEIDTNEADAIANILVWIYEENKMQQNEMYNKIMQIKSPEPAQQEISDYESEIVDH
;
A
#
# COMPACT_ATOMS: atom_id res chain seq x y z
N MET A 1 14.14 7.94 4.35
CA MET A 1 12.80 7.40 4.03
C MET A 1 12.62 6.10 4.79
N SER A 2 11.53 6.01 5.55
CA SER A 2 11.14 4.79 6.24
C SER A 2 10.68 3.72 5.23
N ASN A 3 10.51 2.48 5.71
CA ASN A 3 9.98 1.39 4.87
C ASN A 3 8.55 1.73 4.38
N LEU A 4 7.78 2.44 5.20
CA LEU A 4 6.43 2.87 4.87
C LEU A 4 6.43 3.91 3.74
N ASP A 5 7.30 4.92 3.82
CA ASP A 5 7.41 5.98 2.80
C ASP A 5 7.62 5.35 1.42
N ASN A 6 8.52 4.35 1.34
CA ASN A 6 8.80 3.64 0.10
C ASN A 6 7.60 2.82 -0.40
N ARG A 7 6.81 2.23 0.51
CA ARG A 7 5.64 1.42 0.13
C ARG A 7 4.50 2.26 -0.40
N VAL A 8 4.15 3.33 0.32
CA VAL A 8 3.13 4.29 -0.10
C VAL A 8 3.54 4.89 -1.45
N LEU A 9 4.80 5.32 -1.58
CA LEU A 9 5.34 5.85 -2.83
C LEU A 9 5.24 4.85 -3.99
N ASN A 10 5.60 3.58 -3.77
CA ASN A 10 5.52 2.56 -4.82
C ASN A 10 4.07 2.32 -5.27
N VAL A 11 3.12 2.29 -4.34
CA VAL A 11 1.69 2.08 -4.65
C VAL A 11 1.13 3.25 -5.46
N ILE A 12 1.44 4.47 -5.05
CA ILE A 12 1.06 5.69 -5.77
C ILE A 12 1.67 5.66 -7.19
N LYS A 13 2.96 5.33 -7.34
CA LYS A 13 3.63 5.21 -8.65
C LYS A 13 3.02 4.13 -9.56
N LYS A 14 2.44 3.08 -8.99
CA LYS A 14 1.77 2.01 -9.75
C LYS A 14 0.36 2.41 -10.21
N SER A 15 -0.24 3.44 -9.62
CA SER A 15 -1.53 3.95 -10.05
C SER A 15 -1.40 4.68 -11.39
N SER A 16 -2.19 4.23 -12.37
CA SER A 16 -2.34 4.90 -13.67
C SER A 16 -2.82 6.34 -13.50
N LEU A 17 -3.67 6.59 -12.50
CA LEU A 17 -4.26 7.89 -12.21
C LEU A 17 -3.19 8.88 -11.71
N PHE A 18 -2.38 8.49 -10.74
CA PHE A 18 -1.29 9.37 -10.26
C PHE A 18 -0.15 9.51 -11.26
N SER A 19 0.07 8.51 -12.11
CA SER A 19 0.98 8.62 -13.26
C SER A 19 0.50 9.65 -14.29
N LEU A 20 -0.82 9.71 -14.53
CA LEU A 20 -1.41 10.75 -15.38
C LEU A 20 -1.18 12.14 -14.79
N VAL A 21 -1.43 12.32 -13.48
CA VAL A 21 -1.16 13.59 -12.78
C VAL A 21 0.32 14.01 -12.92
N GLN A 22 1.25 13.08 -12.69
CA GLN A 22 2.69 13.34 -12.85
C GLN A 22 3.06 13.71 -14.29
N SER A 23 2.34 13.19 -15.29
CA SER A 23 2.58 13.53 -16.70
C SER A 23 2.07 14.91 -17.09
N LEU A 24 1.13 15.46 -16.32
CA LEU A 24 0.54 16.79 -16.52
C LEU A 24 1.27 17.90 -15.74
N SER A 25 2.30 17.55 -14.96
CA SER A 25 3.03 18.49 -14.11
C SER A 25 4.55 18.34 -14.25
N GLU A 26 5.25 19.47 -14.13
CA GLU A 26 6.71 19.54 -14.16
C GLU A 26 7.35 19.26 -12.78
N GLU A 27 6.56 19.24 -11.70
CA GLU A 27 7.05 18.98 -10.33
C GLU A 27 6.97 17.49 -9.95
N ASP A 28 7.77 17.07 -8.95
CA ASP A 28 7.78 15.70 -8.40
C ASP A 28 6.56 15.46 -7.49
N ILE A 29 5.38 15.52 -8.11
CA ILE A 29 4.06 15.40 -7.49
C ILE A 29 3.92 14.12 -6.69
N ILE A 30 4.41 13.01 -7.22
CA ILE A 30 4.22 11.70 -6.58
C ILE A 30 4.89 11.68 -5.20
N THR A 31 6.06 12.31 -5.06
CA THR A 31 6.76 12.44 -3.78
C THR A 31 5.96 13.31 -2.80
N ASN A 32 5.45 14.46 -3.25
CA ASN A 32 4.64 15.37 -2.42
C ASN A 32 3.32 14.72 -1.99
N LEU A 33 2.69 13.98 -2.90
CA LEU A 33 1.47 13.23 -2.65
C LEU A 33 1.71 12.13 -1.59
N ALA A 34 2.81 11.39 -1.70
CA ALA A 34 3.16 10.36 -0.72
C ALA A 34 3.35 10.94 0.69
N ILE A 35 4.01 12.11 0.81
CA ILE A 35 4.18 12.82 2.09
C ILE A 35 2.82 13.20 2.69
N LYS A 36 1.91 13.76 1.88
CA LYS A 36 0.56 14.16 2.34
C LYS A 36 -0.28 12.97 2.78
N VAL A 37 -0.23 11.88 2.02
CA VAL A 37 -0.90 10.62 2.38
C VAL A 37 -0.36 10.07 3.69
N GLU A 38 0.95 10.09 3.90
CA GLU A 38 1.57 9.65 5.15
C GLU A 38 1.18 10.54 6.35
N ASP A 39 1.13 11.86 6.17
CA ASP A 39 0.67 12.80 7.19
C ASP A 39 -0.78 12.52 7.64
N ILE A 40 -1.66 12.12 6.72
CA ILE A 40 -3.05 11.75 7.05
C ILE A 40 -3.08 10.43 7.81
N LEU A 41 -2.35 9.42 7.32
CA LEU A 41 -2.34 8.07 7.87
C LEU A 41 -1.63 7.96 9.24
N SER A 42 -0.63 8.81 9.49
CA SER A 42 0.15 8.84 10.72
C SER A 42 -0.63 9.35 11.94
N LYS A 43 -1.79 10.00 11.74
CA LYS A 43 -2.68 10.46 12.83
C LYS A 43 -3.18 9.28 13.67
N SER A 44 -2.62 9.13 14.88
CA SER A 44 -2.87 7.99 15.77
C SER A 44 -4.23 8.01 16.46
N ASP A 45 -4.87 9.17 16.51
CA ASP A 45 -6.19 9.41 17.11
C ASP A 45 -7.35 9.07 16.17
N LYS A 46 -7.08 8.79 14.89
CA LYS A 46 -8.09 8.51 13.88
C LYS A 46 -8.30 7.01 13.65
N SER A 47 -9.57 6.62 13.52
CA SER A 47 -9.94 5.26 13.13
C SER A 47 -9.60 4.98 11.66
N PHE A 48 -9.75 3.72 11.24
CA PHE A 48 -9.58 3.35 9.83
C PHE A 48 -10.52 4.16 8.92
N ASN A 49 -11.80 4.22 9.27
CA ASN A 49 -12.82 4.92 8.49
C ASN A 49 -12.54 6.42 8.45
N ASP A 50 -12.15 7.03 9.58
CA ASP A 50 -11.83 8.47 9.60
C ASP A 50 -10.62 8.80 8.71
N LYS A 51 -9.63 7.90 8.63
CA LYS A 51 -8.47 8.06 7.73
C LYS A 51 -8.85 7.85 6.27
N GLN A 52 -9.78 6.94 6.01
CA GLN A 52 -10.29 6.68 4.67
C GLN A 52 -11.06 7.91 4.17
N ASP A 53 -11.97 8.46 4.97
CA ASP A 53 -12.76 9.65 4.63
C ASP A 53 -11.83 10.84 4.38
N ASP A 54 -10.89 11.11 5.29
CA ASP A 54 -9.86 12.16 5.12
C ASP A 54 -9.06 11.99 3.82
N LEU A 55 -8.71 10.75 3.44
CA LEU A 55 -7.94 10.46 2.23
C LEU A 55 -8.80 10.60 0.98
N SER A 56 -10.07 10.21 1.03
CA SER A 56 -11.00 10.33 -0.09
C SER A 56 -11.20 11.80 -0.45
N ASP A 57 -11.50 12.63 0.55
CA ASP A 57 -11.62 14.09 0.39
C ASP A 57 -10.34 14.69 -0.18
N PHE A 58 -9.18 14.30 0.37
CA PHE A 58 -7.90 14.78 -0.12
C PHE A 58 -7.63 14.38 -1.58
N ILE A 59 -7.94 13.15 -1.99
CA ILE A 59 -7.70 12.67 -3.35
C ILE A 59 -8.61 13.40 -4.34
N LEU A 60 -9.87 13.62 -3.99
CA LEU A 60 -10.82 14.40 -4.80
C LEU A 60 -10.28 15.81 -5.04
N ASP A 61 -10.02 16.55 -3.96
CA ASP A 61 -9.51 17.91 -4.01
C ASP A 61 -8.19 18.00 -4.78
N TYR A 62 -7.30 17.02 -4.55
CA TYR A 62 -5.99 16.99 -5.18
C TYR A 62 -6.11 16.82 -6.70
N LEU A 63 -6.93 15.88 -7.17
CA LEU A 63 -7.08 15.61 -8.60
C LEU A 63 -7.88 16.70 -9.31
N GLU A 64 -8.89 17.26 -8.66
CA GLU A 64 -9.63 18.42 -9.18
C GLU A 64 -8.68 19.60 -9.43
N SER A 65 -7.68 19.82 -8.58
CA SER A 65 -6.66 20.87 -8.77
C SER A 65 -5.81 20.69 -10.05
N TYR A 66 -5.75 19.48 -10.60
CA TYR A 66 -5.12 19.15 -11.89
C TYR A 66 -6.13 18.97 -13.02
N ASN A 67 -7.39 19.39 -12.81
CA ASN A 67 -8.47 19.28 -13.78
C ASN A 67 -8.76 17.83 -14.18
N ILE A 68 -8.54 16.89 -13.26
CA ILE A 68 -8.89 15.47 -13.37
C ILE A 68 -10.11 15.23 -12.49
N GLU A 69 -11.25 15.00 -13.12
CA GLU A 69 -12.48 14.62 -12.42
C GLU A 69 -12.49 13.11 -12.19
N ILE A 70 -12.69 12.70 -10.94
CA ILE A 70 -13.03 11.34 -10.54
C ILE A 70 -14.27 11.37 -9.67
N ASP A 71 -14.99 10.26 -9.58
CA ASP A 71 -16.14 10.18 -8.67
C ASP A 71 -15.72 9.81 -7.23
N THR A 72 -16.63 10.04 -6.28
CA THR A 72 -16.40 9.73 -4.86
C THR A 72 -16.11 8.25 -4.63
N ASN A 73 -16.71 7.33 -5.39
CA ASN A 73 -16.46 5.90 -5.22
C ASN A 73 -15.04 5.52 -5.65
N GLU A 74 -14.52 6.16 -6.70
CA GLU A 74 -13.14 5.99 -7.16
C GLU A 74 -12.14 6.51 -6.12
N ALA A 75 -12.41 7.69 -5.54
CA ALA A 75 -11.62 8.26 -4.46
C ALA A 75 -11.63 7.37 -3.20
N ASP A 76 -12.82 6.90 -2.79
CA ASP A 76 -13.00 5.99 -1.66
C ASP A 76 -12.24 4.68 -1.86
N ALA A 77 -12.27 4.12 -3.07
CA ALA A 77 -11.55 2.90 -3.39
C ALA A 77 -10.03 3.07 -3.24
N ILE A 78 -9.48 4.19 -3.73
CA ILE A 78 -8.05 4.49 -3.60
C ILE A 78 -7.69 4.74 -2.13
N ALA A 79 -8.49 5.53 -1.42
CA ALA A 79 -8.30 5.81 0.00
C ALA A 79 -8.27 4.52 0.82
N ASN A 80 -9.24 3.63 0.62
CA ASN A 80 -9.30 2.34 1.30
C ASN A 80 -8.04 1.49 1.06
N ILE A 81 -7.56 1.41 -0.19
CA ILE A 81 -6.32 0.70 -0.51
C ILE A 81 -5.11 1.30 0.24
N LEU A 82 -5.00 2.62 0.29
CA LEU A 82 -3.89 3.30 0.96
C LEU A 82 -3.92 3.10 2.48
N VAL A 83 -5.09 3.22 3.12
CA VAL A 83 -5.24 2.94 4.56
C VAL A 83 -4.92 1.48 4.86
N TRP A 84 -5.39 0.54 4.03
CA TRP A 84 -5.12 -0.88 4.21
C TRP A 84 -3.63 -1.21 4.19
N ILE A 85 -2.88 -0.69 3.22
CA ILE A 85 -1.44 -0.92 3.10
C ILE A 85 -0.69 -0.37 4.31
N TYR A 86 -1.13 0.77 4.84
CA TYR A 86 -0.55 1.38 6.01
C TYR A 86 -0.80 0.57 7.29
N GLU A 87 -2.02 0.09 7.50
CA GLU A 87 -2.35 -0.74 8.66
C GLU A 87 -1.70 -2.14 8.56
N GLU A 88 -1.63 -2.75 7.36
CA GLU A 88 -0.85 -3.97 7.12
C GLU A 88 0.61 -3.79 7.53
N ASN A 89 1.23 -2.68 7.13
CA ASN A 89 2.62 -2.37 7.48
C ASN A 89 2.83 -2.26 9.00
N LYS A 90 1.89 -1.65 9.74
CA LYS A 90 1.94 -1.61 11.21
C LYS A 90 1.87 -3.01 11.84
N MET A 91 1.07 -3.89 11.25
CA MET A 91 0.92 -5.27 11.69
C MET A 91 2.04 -6.20 11.19
N GLN A 92 3.05 -5.67 10.49
CA GLN A 92 4.11 -6.44 9.83
C GLN A 92 3.57 -7.46 8.80
N GLN A 93 2.40 -7.19 8.24
CA GLN A 93 1.75 -7.95 7.17
C GLN A 93 1.93 -7.22 5.84
N ASN A 94 1.85 -7.96 4.73
CA ASN A 94 2.20 -7.45 3.39
C ASN A 94 1.28 -7.99 2.27
N GLU A 95 0.13 -8.58 2.59
CA GLU A 95 -0.67 -9.29 1.58
C GLU A 95 -1.18 -8.37 0.49
N MET A 96 -1.80 -7.25 0.85
CA MET A 96 -2.33 -6.28 -0.09
C MET A 96 -1.21 -5.60 -0.87
N TYR A 97 -0.13 -5.21 -0.18
CA TYR A 97 1.05 -4.65 -0.83
C TYR A 97 1.65 -5.61 -1.87
N ASN A 98 1.82 -6.89 -1.53
CA ASN A 98 2.37 -7.90 -2.43
C ASN A 98 1.45 -8.14 -3.64
N LYS A 99 0.12 -8.16 -3.44
CA LYS A 99 -0.86 -8.28 -4.53
C LYS A 99 -0.73 -7.13 -5.52
N ILE A 100 -0.64 -5.89 -5.03
CA ILE A 100 -0.50 -4.70 -5.89
C ILE A 100 0.84 -4.70 -6.63
N MET A 101 1.91 -5.06 -5.94
CA MET A 101 3.25 -5.10 -6.53
C MET A 101 3.49 -6.33 -7.41
N GLN A 102 2.54 -7.27 -7.47
CA GLN A 102 2.69 -8.57 -8.13
C GLN A 102 3.93 -9.34 -7.65
N ILE A 103 4.32 -9.13 -6.38
CA ILE A 103 5.42 -9.84 -5.74
C ILE A 103 4.86 -11.20 -5.33
N LYS A 104 5.42 -12.28 -5.86
CA LYS A 104 5.12 -13.62 -5.36
C LYS A 104 5.52 -13.67 -3.90
N SER A 105 4.55 -13.90 -3.02
CA SER A 105 4.85 -14.23 -1.62
C SER A 105 5.80 -15.44 -1.61
N PRO A 106 6.88 -15.43 -0.82
CA PRO A 106 7.71 -16.62 -0.69
C PRO A 106 6.81 -17.77 -0.22
N GLU A 107 6.84 -18.91 -0.93
CA GLU A 107 6.17 -20.11 -0.45
C GLU A 107 6.75 -20.43 0.94
N PRO A 108 5.90 -20.72 1.94
CA PRO A 108 6.40 -21.21 3.21
C PRO A 108 7.21 -22.48 2.91
N ALA A 109 8.49 -22.47 3.30
CA ALA A 109 9.37 -23.60 3.08
C ALA A 109 8.69 -24.84 3.65
N GLN A 110 8.31 -25.77 2.77
CA GLN A 110 7.85 -27.09 3.19
C GLN A 110 9.05 -27.72 3.92
N GLN A 111 8.95 -27.82 5.25
CA GLN A 111 9.82 -28.69 6.01
C GLN A 111 9.50 -30.11 5.54
N GLU A 112 10.31 -30.65 4.63
CA GLU A 112 10.37 -32.08 4.40
C GLU A 112 10.74 -32.72 5.74
N ILE A 113 9.75 -33.30 6.40
CA ILE A 113 9.98 -34.22 7.51
C ILE A 113 10.57 -35.46 6.83
N SER A 114 11.90 -35.51 6.76
CA SER A 114 12.64 -36.71 6.40
C SER A 114 12.43 -37.73 7.52
N ASP A 115 11.56 -38.70 7.28
CA ASP A 115 11.35 -39.87 8.12
C ASP A 115 12.68 -40.63 8.29
N TYR A 116 13.40 -40.35 9.38
CA TYR A 116 14.42 -41.25 9.91
C TYR A 116 13.71 -42.34 10.71
N GLU A 117 13.11 -43.32 10.02
CA GLU A 117 12.87 -44.61 10.63
C GLU A 117 14.22 -45.27 10.91
N SER A 118 14.43 -45.54 12.19
CA SER A 118 15.65 -46.08 12.77
C SER A 118 15.75 -47.57 12.47
N GLU A 119 16.53 -47.97 11.48
CA GLU A 119 17.10 -49.32 11.46
C GLU A 119 18.37 -49.36 12.31
N ILE A 120 18.16 -49.53 13.62
CA ILE A 120 19.18 -50.08 14.53
C ILE A 120 18.67 -51.43 14.99
N VAL A 121 19.03 -52.50 14.30
CA VAL A 121 19.28 -53.80 14.95
C VAL A 121 20.36 -54.53 14.15
N ASP A 122 21.58 -54.49 14.66
CA ASP A 122 22.65 -55.42 14.28
C ASP A 122 23.16 -56.01 15.60
N HIS A 123 22.72 -57.23 15.93
CA HIS A 123 23.36 -58.20 16.85
C HIS A 123 22.71 -59.57 16.71
#